data_AF-A0A6M1E9D9-F1
#
_entry.id   AF-A0A6M1E9D9-F1
#
_cell.length_a   1.000
_cell.length_b   1.000
_cell.length_c   1.000
_cell.angle_alpha   90.00
_cell.angle_beta   90.00
_cell.angle_gamma   90.00
#
_symmetry.space_group_name_H-M   'P 1'
#
loop_
_entity.id
_entity.type
_entity.pdbx_description
1 polymer ?
#
loop_
_entity_poly.entity_id
_entity_poly.type
_entity_poly.pdbx_seq_one_letter_code
_entity_poly.pdbx_strand_id
1 'polypeptide(L)'
;MADKQSQTYFLYKAAKVKNDQGKFSSGVVTYKSKDLETWEGPYTVFVTPPDNWIRGVIWAPEVHHYKGRYYLFATLNSSIPWKKNQEGWPEYNFRGTQIFHADSPMGPFLPFEDKLPHTPIDRMALDGTLWEENGKPYMIYCHEWVQIKDGSMVLVELEPDLSRPKGEHVTLFYASSANWSTGQKKPNGDTAYVTDGCFVYRTKTGKLLMLWSSFKNDSYAIGIAESATGKLTGPWKQQPDLLFGQNSGHGMLFETFDGRLMLTFHGPNSPSGKERAQIFEMEDTGNTLVLKKRVL
;
A
#
# COMPACT_ATOMS: atom_id res chain seq x y z
N MET A 1 1.57 -11.09 4.53
CA MET A 1 2.89 -11.28 5.16
C MET A 1 3.12 -12.77 5.44
N ALA A 2 4.29 -13.32 5.10
CA ALA A 2 4.71 -14.65 5.52
C ALA A 2 5.62 -14.53 6.75
N ASP A 3 5.11 -14.86 7.93
CA ASP A 3 5.88 -14.78 9.17
C ASP A 3 6.75 -16.02 9.36
N LYS A 4 8.06 -15.84 9.23
CA LYS A 4 9.04 -16.93 9.35
C LYS A 4 9.12 -17.48 10.77
N GLN A 5 8.84 -16.66 11.81
CA GLN A 5 8.95 -17.08 13.20
C GLN A 5 7.86 -18.10 13.56
N SER A 6 6.60 -17.82 13.22
CA SER A 6 5.48 -18.72 13.50
C SER A 6 5.19 -19.72 12.37
N GLN A 7 5.87 -19.63 11.23
CA GLN A 7 5.56 -20.38 10.01
C GLN A 7 4.08 -20.22 9.64
N THR A 8 3.60 -18.97 9.61
CA THR A 8 2.19 -18.62 9.34
C THR A 8 2.08 -17.49 8.34
N TYR A 9 1.14 -17.59 7.41
CA TYR A 9 0.76 -16.50 6.52
C TYR A 9 -0.32 -15.66 7.19
N PHE A 10 -0.17 -14.34 7.13
CA PHE A 10 -1.13 -13.36 7.63
C PHE A 10 -1.65 -12.49 6.48
N LEU A 11 -2.98 -12.39 6.39
CA LEU A 11 -3.69 -11.52 5.46
C LEU A 11 -4.46 -10.47 6.24
N TYR A 12 -4.02 -9.22 6.12
CA TYR A 12 -4.61 -8.07 6.80
C TYR A 12 -5.64 -7.38 5.92
N LYS A 13 -6.76 -6.94 6.50
CA LYS A 13 -7.74 -6.10 5.82
C LYS A 13 -8.40 -5.12 6.78
N ALA A 14 -8.82 -3.99 6.25
CA ALA A 14 -9.65 -3.06 6.98
C ALA A 14 -11.02 -3.69 7.30
N ALA A 15 -11.57 -3.36 8.47
CA ALA A 15 -12.88 -3.81 8.90
C ALA A 15 -13.50 -2.82 9.90
N LYS A 16 -14.82 -2.90 10.07
CA LYS A 16 -15.47 -2.35 11.27
C LYS A 16 -15.29 -3.37 12.41
N VAL A 17 -14.73 -2.91 13.52
CA VAL A 17 -14.41 -3.74 14.70
C VAL A 17 -15.03 -3.12 15.95
N LYS A 18 -15.16 -3.89 17.04
CA LYS A 18 -15.59 -3.36 18.34
C LYS A 18 -14.37 -2.91 19.15
N ASN A 19 -14.46 -1.74 19.79
CA ASN A 19 -13.49 -1.30 20.78
C ASN A 19 -13.76 -1.93 22.17
N ASP A 20 -12.94 -1.60 23.15
CA ASP A 20 -13.03 -2.14 24.53
C ASP A 20 -14.36 -1.79 25.22
N GLN A 21 -15.07 -0.76 24.75
CA GLN A 21 -16.41 -0.36 25.22
C GLN A 21 -17.54 -1.02 24.43
N GLY A 22 -17.22 -1.95 23.51
CA GLY A 22 -18.18 -2.64 22.65
C GLY A 22 -18.75 -1.81 21.50
N LYS A 23 -18.27 -0.57 21.30
CA LYS A 23 -18.72 0.33 20.22
C LYS A 23 -17.95 0.05 18.94
N PHE A 24 -18.63 0.16 17.80
CA PHE A 24 -17.99 0.03 16.49
C PHE A 24 -17.02 1.18 16.20
N SER A 25 -15.84 0.82 15.71
CA SER A 25 -14.77 1.71 15.23
C SER A 25 -14.15 1.14 13.96
N SER A 26 -13.40 1.96 13.22
CA SER A 26 -12.54 1.46 12.15
C SER A 26 -11.35 0.71 12.74
N GLY A 27 -10.99 -0.41 12.13
CA GLY A 27 -9.85 -1.21 12.57
C GLY A 27 -9.32 -2.12 11.47
N VAL A 28 -8.34 -2.93 11.83
CA VAL A 28 -7.75 -3.94 10.97
C VAL A 28 -8.00 -5.30 11.60
N VAL A 29 -8.41 -6.24 10.76
CA VAL A 29 -8.46 -7.66 11.11
C VAL A 29 -7.41 -8.42 10.31
N THR A 30 -6.95 -9.53 10.87
CA THR A 30 -6.13 -10.50 10.14
C THR A 30 -6.84 -11.83 10.02
N TYR A 31 -6.56 -12.53 8.93
CA TYR A 31 -6.72 -13.98 8.81
C TYR A 31 -5.34 -14.61 8.88
N LYS A 32 -5.27 -15.86 9.33
CA LYS A 32 -4.04 -16.64 9.36
C LYS A 32 -4.20 -17.95 8.61
N SER A 33 -3.15 -18.40 7.95
CA SER A 33 -3.14 -19.65 7.18
C SER A 33 -1.78 -20.34 7.28
N LYS A 34 -1.77 -21.66 7.14
CA LYS A 34 -0.54 -22.47 7.04
C LYS A 34 -0.20 -22.88 5.61
N ASP A 35 -1.18 -22.80 4.70
CA ASP A 35 -1.12 -23.39 3.36
C ASP A 35 -1.51 -22.41 2.23
N LEU A 36 -1.94 -21.17 2.58
CA LEU A 36 -2.55 -20.16 1.68
C LEU A 36 -3.94 -20.51 1.14
N GLU A 37 -4.48 -21.67 1.49
CA GLU A 37 -5.77 -22.18 1.01
C GLU A 37 -6.83 -22.09 2.11
N THR A 38 -6.50 -22.57 3.30
CA THR A 38 -7.38 -22.58 4.48
C THR A 38 -7.03 -21.42 5.39
N TRP A 39 -8.01 -20.57 5.66
CA TRP A 39 -7.84 -19.35 6.45
C TRP A 39 -8.71 -19.36 7.71
N GLU A 40 -8.10 -19.07 8.86
CA GLU A 40 -8.77 -18.91 10.15
C GLU A 40 -8.87 -17.41 10.51
N GLY A 41 -10.01 -16.98 11.05
CA GLY A 41 -10.29 -15.58 11.41
C GLY A 41 -11.72 -15.16 11.05
N PRO A 42 -12.03 -13.84 11.03
CA PRO A 42 -11.11 -12.72 11.27
C PRO A 42 -10.78 -12.50 12.76
N TYR A 43 -9.57 -12.04 13.05
CA TYR A 43 -9.15 -11.56 14.37
C TYR A 43 -8.86 -10.07 14.33
N THR A 44 -9.41 -9.30 15.26
CA THR A 44 -9.08 -7.87 15.41
C THR A 44 -7.64 -7.73 15.89
N VAL A 45 -6.82 -7.02 15.12
CA VAL A 45 -5.41 -6.74 15.46
C VAL A 45 -5.16 -5.26 15.71
N PHE A 46 -6.06 -4.39 15.24
CA PHE A 46 -5.99 -2.95 15.45
C PHE A 46 -7.39 -2.38 15.58
N VAL A 47 -7.55 -1.46 16.54
CA VAL A 47 -8.74 -0.62 16.69
C VAL A 47 -8.25 0.82 16.69
N THR A 48 -8.83 1.68 15.86
CA THR A 48 -8.41 3.09 15.82
C THR A 48 -8.66 3.75 17.18
N PRO A 49 -7.62 4.34 17.81
CA PRO A 49 -7.76 5.01 19.10
C PRO A 49 -8.81 6.13 19.05
N PRO A 50 -9.60 6.33 20.13
CA PRO A 50 -10.64 7.35 20.16
C PRO A 50 -10.08 8.78 20.11
N ASP A 51 -8.83 8.98 20.49
CA ASP A 51 -8.08 10.23 20.48
C ASP A 51 -7.12 10.36 19.28
N ASN A 52 -7.17 9.45 18.30
CA ASN A 52 -6.36 9.53 17.10
C ASN A 52 -6.75 10.75 16.24
N TRP A 53 -5.78 11.35 15.54
CA TRP A 53 -6.00 12.55 14.70
C TRP A 53 -7.17 12.39 13.71
N ILE A 54 -7.32 11.20 13.13
CA ILE A 54 -8.43 10.80 12.27
C ILE A 54 -8.92 9.41 12.65
N ARG A 55 -10.23 9.19 12.48
CA ARG A 55 -10.94 7.96 12.89
C ARG A 55 -11.87 7.39 11.82
N GLY A 56 -11.77 7.87 10.58
CA GLY A 56 -12.63 7.38 9.49
C GLY A 56 -12.17 6.02 8.97
N VAL A 57 -12.60 5.67 7.76
CA VAL A 57 -12.35 4.34 7.18
C VAL A 57 -10.85 4.11 6.98
N ILE A 58 -10.38 2.90 7.27
CA ILE A 58 -9.00 2.49 6.99
C ILE A 58 -8.94 1.93 5.58
N TRP A 59 -7.92 2.33 4.82
CA TRP A 59 -7.58 1.74 3.52
C TRP A 59 -6.22 1.05 3.58
N ALA A 60 -6.09 -0.01 2.76
CA ALA A 60 -4.84 -0.69 2.44
C ALA A 60 -3.88 -0.91 3.63
N PRO A 61 -4.28 -1.66 4.66
CA PRO A 61 -3.36 -1.98 5.73
C PRO A 61 -2.25 -2.93 5.24
N GLU A 62 -1.00 -2.56 5.45
CA GLU A 62 0.18 -3.38 5.20
C GLU A 62 0.93 -3.63 6.51
N VAL A 63 1.42 -4.85 6.72
CA VAL A 63 2.21 -5.18 7.93
C VAL A 63 3.57 -5.70 7.52
N HIS A 64 4.61 -5.07 8.08
CA HIS A 64 6.00 -5.47 7.91
C HIS A 64 6.59 -5.96 9.23
N HIS A 65 7.41 -7.00 9.17
CA HIS A 65 8.33 -7.33 10.25
C HIS A 65 9.64 -6.56 10.05
N TYR A 66 10.05 -5.80 11.05
CA TYR A 66 11.25 -4.97 11.01
C TYR A 66 11.90 -4.94 12.39
N LYS A 67 13.21 -5.25 12.47
CA LYS A 67 14.01 -5.26 13.71
C LYS A 67 13.35 -5.96 14.91
N GLY A 68 12.71 -7.10 14.67
CA GLY A 68 12.09 -7.93 15.73
C GLY A 68 10.70 -7.49 16.17
N ARG A 69 10.10 -6.49 15.51
CA ARG A 69 8.74 -6.01 15.79
C ARG A 69 7.92 -5.97 14.51
N TYR A 70 6.62 -5.73 14.67
CA TYR A 70 5.67 -5.67 13.57
C TYR A 70 5.11 -4.27 13.43
N TYR A 71 5.04 -3.76 12.22
CA TYR A 71 4.60 -2.40 11.93
C TYR A 71 3.47 -2.41 10.93
N LEU A 72 2.32 -1.89 11.35
CA LEU A 72 1.14 -1.71 10.51
C LEU A 72 1.19 -0.32 9.89
N PHE A 73 1.27 -0.25 8.57
CA PHE A 73 1.06 0.94 7.78
C PHE A 73 -0.40 0.95 7.37
N ALA A 74 -1.13 2.01 7.69
CA ALA A 74 -2.54 2.11 7.35
C ALA A 74 -2.90 3.53 6.92
N THR A 75 -3.65 3.64 5.82
CA THR A 75 -4.18 4.92 5.37
C THR A 75 -5.47 5.22 6.12
N LEU A 76 -5.47 6.32 6.88
CA LEU A 76 -6.65 6.79 7.59
C LEU A 76 -7.37 7.86 6.77
N ASN A 77 -8.66 7.64 6.54
CA ASN A 77 -9.53 8.57 5.82
C ASN A 77 -10.35 9.42 6.77
N SER A 78 -10.77 10.59 6.30
CA SER A 78 -11.80 11.39 6.97
C SER A 78 -12.86 11.89 6.01
N SER A 79 -13.93 12.46 6.58
CA SER A 79 -14.89 13.32 5.89
C SER A 79 -14.68 14.79 6.25
N ILE A 80 -13.47 15.16 6.67
CA ILE A 80 -13.13 16.52 7.09
C ILE A 80 -12.52 17.24 5.87
N PRO A 81 -13.25 18.16 5.24
CA PRO A 81 -12.73 18.90 4.11
C PRO A 81 -11.67 19.90 4.57
N TRP A 82 -10.59 20.04 3.80
CA TRP A 82 -9.47 20.94 4.13
C TRP A 82 -9.19 21.99 3.04
N LYS A 83 -9.90 21.92 1.91
CA LYS A 83 -9.86 22.90 0.82
C LYS A 83 -11.24 23.04 0.17
N LYS A 84 -11.51 24.21 -0.42
CA LYS A 84 -12.73 24.46 -1.21
C LYS A 84 -12.86 23.42 -2.33
N ASN A 85 -14.02 22.77 -2.38
CA ASN A 85 -14.33 21.79 -3.43
C ASN A 85 -14.43 22.44 -4.82
N GLN A 86 -14.16 21.65 -5.86
CA GLN A 86 -14.34 22.03 -7.26
C GLN A 86 -15.52 21.27 -7.85
N GLU A 87 -16.37 21.95 -8.60
CA GLU A 87 -17.50 21.32 -9.27
C GLU A 87 -17.00 20.23 -10.24
N GLY A 88 -17.65 19.06 -10.24
CA GLY A 88 -17.23 17.92 -11.05
C GLY A 88 -15.93 17.25 -10.59
N TRP A 89 -15.42 17.56 -9.40
CA TRP A 89 -14.21 16.98 -8.80
C TRP A 89 -14.48 16.36 -7.42
N PRO A 90 -13.72 15.34 -6.99
CA PRO A 90 -13.85 14.79 -5.64
C PRO A 90 -13.48 15.80 -4.54
N GLU A 91 -14.07 15.63 -3.37
CA GLU A 91 -13.77 16.48 -2.21
C GLU A 91 -12.34 16.30 -1.71
N TYR A 92 -11.73 17.43 -1.32
CA TYR A 92 -10.43 17.46 -0.66
C TYR A 92 -10.62 17.19 0.83
N ASN A 93 -10.44 15.94 1.25
CA ASN A 93 -10.54 15.50 2.65
C ASN A 93 -9.17 15.17 3.24
N PHE A 94 -8.98 15.34 4.54
CA PHE A 94 -7.74 14.88 5.18
C PHE A 94 -7.61 13.36 5.06
N ARG A 95 -6.44 12.92 4.61
CA ARG A 95 -6.07 11.52 4.42
C ARG A 95 -4.56 11.38 4.52
N GLY A 96 -4.11 10.37 5.25
CA GLY A 96 -2.68 10.12 5.41
C GLY A 96 -2.39 8.70 5.86
N THR A 97 -1.21 8.20 5.52
CA THR A 97 -0.68 6.96 6.10
C THR A 97 -0.10 7.24 7.48
N GLN A 98 -0.48 6.41 8.44
CA GLN A 98 0.05 6.36 9.80
C GLN A 98 0.63 4.97 10.08
N ILE A 99 1.76 4.93 10.78
CA ILE A 99 2.42 3.69 11.20
C ILE A 99 2.06 3.40 12.66
N PHE A 100 1.74 2.13 12.93
CA PHE A 100 1.47 1.57 14.25
C PHE A 100 2.43 0.42 14.51
N HIS A 101 2.70 0.08 15.77
CA HIS A 101 3.66 -0.98 16.13
C HIS A 101 3.04 -2.04 17.03
N ALA A 102 3.57 -3.26 16.96
CA ALA A 102 3.20 -4.40 17.80
C ALA A 102 4.40 -5.33 18.03
N ASP A 103 4.35 -6.11 19.10
CA ASP A 103 5.35 -7.15 19.38
C ASP A 103 4.97 -8.52 18.75
N SER A 104 3.79 -8.59 18.11
CA SER A 104 3.23 -9.80 17.52
C SER A 104 2.56 -9.47 16.18
N PRO A 105 2.58 -10.38 15.18
CA PRO A 105 1.85 -10.19 13.92
C PRO A 105 0.33 -10.14 14.13
N MET A 106 -0.14 -10.59 15.29
CA MET A 106 -1.54 -10.57 15.72
C MET A 106 -1.92 -9.29 16.50
N GLY A 107 -1.01 -8.32 16.61
CA GLY A 107 -1.23 -7.12 17.41
C GLY A 107 -1.27 -7.40 18.93
N PRO A 108 -1.93 -6.52 19.71
CA PRO A 108 -2.58 -5.29 19.26
C PRO A 108 -1.55 -4.31 18.68
N PHE A 109 -1.86 -3.72 17.52
CA PHE A 109 -1.08 -2.60 16.99
C PHE A 109 -1.44 -1.32 17.75
N LEU A 110 -0.42 -0.59 18.17
CA LEU A 110 -0.53 0.62 18.98
C LEU A 110 0.04 1.82 18.22
N PRO A 111 -0.54 3.02 18.38
CA PRO A 111 0.03 4.23 17.80
C PRO A 111 1.31 4.63 18.52
N PHE A 112 2.17 5.37 17.83
CA PHE A 112 3.20 6.18 18.49
C PHE A 112 2.56 7.36 19.27
N GLU A 113 3.33 7.94 20.19
CA GLU A 113 2.86 8.92 21.18
C GLU A 113 2.06 10.09 20.58
N ASP A 114 2.58 10.69 19.49
CA ASP A 114 1.99 11.87 18.84
C ASP A 114 0.65 11.59 18.15
N LYS A 115 0.36 10.32 17.79
CA LYS A 115 -0.83 9.90 17.04
C LYS A 115 -1.10 10.72 15.77
N LEU A 116 -0.04 11.15 15.10
CA LEU A 116 -0.07 11.89 13.83
C LEU A 116 0.26 10.97 12.65
N PRO A 117 -0.12 11.35 11.41
CA PRO A 117 0.31 10.61 10.23
C PRO A 117 1.81 10.78 9.98
N HIS A 118 2.41 9.78 9.34
CA HIS A 118 3.79 9.83 8.84
C HIS A 118 3.91 10.58 7.51
N THR A 119 2.76 10.87 6.89
CA THR A 119 2.65 11.68 5.68
C THR A 119 2.29 13.13 6.06
N PRO A 120 2.69 14.14 5.27
CA PRO A 120 2.42 15.53 5.61
C PRO A 120 0.93 15.82 5.73
N ILE A 121 0.51 16.51 6.80
CA ILE A 121 -0.91 16.82 7.08
C ILE A 121 -1.52 17.73 5.99
N ASP A 122 -0.70 18.54 5.33
CA ASP A 122 -1.08 19.41 4.21
C ASP A 122 -1.04 18.68 2.86
N ARG A 123 -1.02 17.34 2.86
CA ARG A 123 -1.16 16.50 1.68
C ARG A 123 -2.22 15.45 1.91
N MET A 124 -3.03 15.22 0.88
CA MET A 124 -3.78 13.99 0.73
C MET A 124 -2.80 12.91 0.31
N ALA A 125 -2.59 11.94 1.19
CA ALA A 125 -1.60 10.89 1.00
C ALA A 125 -2.14 9.52 1.39
N LEU A 126 -1.68 8.48 0.71
CA LEU A 126 -2.17 7.11 0.89
C LEU A 126 -1.11 6.07 0.54
N ASP A 127 -1.39 4.83 0.91
CA ASP A 127 -0.68 3.60 0.53
C ASP A 127 0.83 3.64 0.82
N GLY A 128 1.21 4.09 2.02
CA GLY A 128 2.60 4.00 2.46
C GLY A 128 3.04 2.56 2.67
N THR A 129 4.19 2.20 2.09
CA THR A 129 4.87 0.90 2.24
C THR A 129 6.30 1.07 2.75
N LEU A 130 6.84 0.07 3.46
CA LEU A 130 8.20 0.09 4.00
C LEU A 130 9.21 -0.50 3.01
N TRP A 131 10.35 0.16 2.88
CA TRP A 131 11.56 -0.40 2.26
C TRP A 131 12.79 -0.08 3.10
N GLU A 132 13.74 -1.02 3.18
CA GLU A 132 15.04 -0.79 3.81
C GLU A 132 16.16 -0.78 2.76
N GLU A 133 16.95 0.29 2.73
CA GLU A 133 18.13 0.41 1.86
C GLU A 133 19.36 0.74 2.71
N ASN A 134 20.37 -0.15 2.68
CA ASN A 134 21.63 0.01 3.42
C ASN A 134 21.45 0.28 4.93
N GLY A 135 20.52 -0.43 5.58
CA GLY A 135 20.27 -0.29 7.03
C GLY A 135 19.35 0.88 7.40
N LYS A 136 18.89 1.66 6.41
CA LYS A 136 18.01 2.82 6.61
C LYS A 136 16.58 2.50 6.16
N PRO A 137 15.57 2.75 7.01
CA PRO A 137 14.19 2.56 6.64
C PRO A 137 13.65 3.77 5.87
N TYR A 138 12.82 3.50 4.88
CA TYR A 138 12.14 4.47 4.05
C TYR A 138 10.66 4.11 3.94
N MET A 139 9.81 5.13 3.84
CA MET A 139 8.43 4.98 3.40
C MET A 139 8.30 5.50 1.98
N ILE A 140 7.59 4.75 1.14
CA ILE A 140 7.13 5.22 -0.16
C ILE A 140 5.62 5.24 -0.11
N TYR A 141 5.01 6.35 -0.55
CA TYR A 141 3.57 6.55 -0.49
C TYR A 141 3.10 7.36 -1.70
N CYS A 142 1.78 7.45 -1.88
CA CYS A 142 1.18 8.22 -2.96
C CYS A 142 0.82 9.63 -2.50
N HIS A 143 1.23 10.67 -3.24
CA HIS A 143 0.58 11.99 -3.17
C HIS A 143 -0.64 11.94 -4.07
N GLU A 144 -1.81 12.04 -3.45
CA GLU A 144 -3.06 11.66 -4.08
C GLU A 144 -3.45 12.55 -5.26
N TRP A 145 -3.84 11.89 -6.35
CA TRP A 145 -4.37 12.51 -7.57
C TRP A 145 -5.56 13.44 -7.33
N VAL A 146 -6.39 13.25 -6.30
CA VAL A 146 -7.47 14.19 -5.97
C VAL A 146 -6.90 15.57 -5.65
N GLN A 147 -5.73 15.65 -5.00
CA GLN A 147 -5.09 16.91 -4.71
C GLN A 147 -4.32 17.47 -5.92
N ILE A 148 -3.58 16.62 -6.63
CA ILE A 148 -2.56 17.07 -7.62
C ILE A 148 -2.87 16.69 -9.08
N LYS A 149 -4.02 16.10 -9.35
CA LYS A 149 -4.52 15.56 -10.64
C LYS A 149 -3.70 14.41 -11.21
N ASP A 150 -2.39 14.57 -11.32
CA ASP A 150 -1.44 13.53 -11.69
C ASP A 150 -0.77 13.03 -10.42
N GLY A 151 -1.26 11.91 -9.89
CA GLY A 151 -0.75 11.31 -8.65
C GLY A 151 0.74 11.02 -8.75
N SER A 152 1.44 11.05 -7.62
CA SER A 152 2.88 10.81 -7.58
C SER A 152 3.29 9.80 -6.52
N MET A 153 4.38 9.07 -6.81
CA MET A 153 5.08 8.28 -5.80
C MET A 153 6.08 9.17 -5.08
N VAL A 154 6.06 9.14 -3.75
CA VAL A 154 6.87 10.01 -2.89
C VAL A 154 7.65 9.16 -1.90
N LEU A 155 8.93 9.48 -1.76
CA LEU A 155 9.88 8.85 -0.86
C LEU A 155 10.15 9.74 0.35
N VAL A 156 10.23 9.15 1.54
CA VAL A 156 10.75 9.81 2.74
C VAL A 156 11.57 8.82 3.60
N GLU A 157 12.68 9.26 4.18
CA GLU A 157 13.41 8.48 5.19
C GLU A 157 12.58 8.42 6.48
N LEU A 158 12.61 7.30 7.19
CA LEU A 158 12.00 7.16 8.52
C LEU A 158 13.09 7.16 9.59
N GLU A 159 12.74 7.53 10.82
CA GLU A 159 13.61 7.24 11.96
C GLU A 159 13.88 5.74 12.09
N PRO A 160 15.01 5.30 12.67
CA PRO A 160 15.38 3.88 12.75
C PRO A 160 14.36 2.98 13.44
N ASP A 161 13.47 3.53 14.26
CA ASP A 161 12.37 2.86 14.98
C ASP A 161 11.00 3.01 14.29
N LEU A 162 10.97 3.69 13.14
CA LEU A 162 9.80 4.02 12.32
C LEU A 162 8.81 5.00 12.98
N SER A 163 9.19 5.65 14.07
CA SER A 163 8.28 6.52 14.85
C SER A 163 7.81 7.75 14.09
N ARG A 164 8.63 8.31 13.19
CA ARG A 164 8.32 9.51 12.41
C ARG A 164 9.13 9.60 11.11
N PRO A 165 8.68 10.39 10.12
CA PRO A 165 9.49 10.74 8.96
C PRO A 165 10.69 11.61 9.35
N LYS A 166 11.74 11.53 8.54
CA LYS A 166 12.99 12.25 8.72
C LYS A 166 13.43 12.88 7.40
N GLY A 167 13.50 14.21 7.39
CA GLY A 167 13.93 14.98 6.23
C GLY A 167 12.85 15.18 5.17
N GLU A 168 13.29 15.40 3.93
CA GLU A 168 12.42 15.84 2.84
C GLU A 168 11.64 14.70 2.17
N HIS A 169 10.43 15.04 1.72
CA HIS A 169 9.56 14.17 0.95
C HIS A 169 9.81 14.36 -0.55
N VAL A 170 10.51 13.41 -1.18
CA VAL A 170 11.00 13.50 -2.56
C VAL A 170 10.06 12.79 -3.52
N THR A 171 9.57 13.49 -4.56
CA THR A 171 8.79 12.86 -5.62
C THR A 171 9.69 11.99 -6.50
N LEU A 172 9.34 10.72 -6.65
CA LEU A 172 10.05 9.73 -7.47
C LEU A 172 9.60 9.80 -8.94
N PHE A 173 8.28 9.80 -9.17
CA PHE A 173 7.67 9.95 -10.49
C PHE A 173 6.16 10.23 -10.36
N TYR A 174 5.56 10.66 -11.47
CA TYR A 174 4.11 10.86 -11.62
C TYR A 174 3.49 9.70 -12.42
N ALA A 175 2.20 9.43 -12.22
CA ALA A 175 1.51 8.35 -12.93
C ALA A 175 1.56 8.52 -14.46
N SER A 176 1.46 9.75 -14.97
CA SER A 176 1.55 10.04 -16.40
C SER A 176 2.91 9.69 -17.04
N SER A 177 3.96 9.44 -16.24
CA SER A 177 5.26 9.00 -16.75
C SER A 177 5.21 7.60 -17.39
N ALA A 178 4.16 6.83 -17.10
CA ALA A 178 3.94 5.51 -17.66
C ALA A 178 2.94 5.57 -18.81
N ASN A 179 3.39 5.22 -20.02
CA ASN A 179 2.54 5.26 -21.22
C ASN A 179 1.28 4.38 -21.12
N TRP A 180 1.28 3.36 -20.25
CA TRP A 180 0.13 2.50 -20.03
C TRP A 180 -0.92 3.12 -19.09
N SER A 181 -0.56 4.12 -18.27
CA SER A 181 -1.52 4.85 -17.43
C SER A 181 -2.20 5.91 -18.28
N THR A 182 -3.42 5.63 -18.74
CA THR A 182 -4.13 6.51 -19.67
C THR A 182 -4.90 7.63 -18.98
N GLY A 183 -4.91 7.61 -17.64
CA GLY A 183 -5.73 8.51 -16.83
C GLY A 183 -7.23 8.28 -17.02
N GLN A 184 -8.03 9.05 -16.29
CA GLN A 184 -9.48 9.03 -16.33
C GLN A 184 -10.03 10.43 -16.51
N LYS A 185 -10.94 10.61 -17.47
CA LYS A 185 -11.63 11.88 -17.68
C LYS A 185 -12.61 12.13 -16.53
N LYS A 186 -12.57 13.34 -15.97
CA LYS A 186 -13.51 13.79 -14.92
C LYS A 186 -14.58 14.70 -15.51
N PRO A 187 -15.75 14.83 -14.85
CA PRO A 187 -16.86 15.66 -15.35
C PRO A 187 -16.48 17.12 -15.65
N ASN A 188 -15.50 17.67 -14.93
CA ASN A 188 -15.00 19.03 -15.14
C ASN A 188 -14.04 19.18 -16.35
N GLY A 189 -13.78 18.10 -17.11
CA GLY A 189 -12.90 18.08 -18.28
C GLY A 189 -11.43 17.74 -17.98
N ASP A 190 -11.02 17.74 -16.71
CA ASP A 190 -9.67 17.33 -16.31
C ASP A 190 -9.44 15.84 -16.57
N THR A 191 -8.17 15.46 -16.70
CA THR A 191 -7.73 14.06 -16.69
C THR A 191 -6.97 13.81 -15.41
N ALA A 192 -7.40 12.82 -14.64
CA ALA A 192 -6.71 12.42 -13.42
C ALA A 192 -5.93 11.12 -13.65
N TYR A 193 -4.71 11.06 -13.14
CA TYR A 193 -3.86 9.88 -13.20
C TYR A 193 -3.64 9.37 -11.78
N VAL A 194 -4.07 8.14 -11.52
CA VAL A 194 -4.03 7.54 -10.18
C VAL A 194 -2.65 6.91 -9.96
N THR A 195 -2.09 7.10 -8.76
CA THR A 195 -1.02 6.26 -8.19
C THR A 195 -1.57 5.57 -6.96
N ASP A 196 -1.50 4.24 -6.91
CA ASP A 196 -1.91 3.41 -5.77
C ASP A 196 -0.93 2.25 -5.56
N GLY A 197 -0.96 1.64 -4.36
CA GLY A 197 -0.44 0.30 -4.08
C GLY A 197 1.01 0.08 -4.50
N CYS A 198 1.92 0.94 -4.03
CA CYS A 198 3.35 0.80 -4.22
C CYS A 198 3.88 -0.44 -3.48
N PHE A 199 4.76 -1.22 -4.11
CA PHE A 199 5.52 -2.27 -3.46
C PHE A 199 6.90 -2.45 -4.11
N VAL A 200 7.98 -2.37 -3.33
CA VAL A 200 9.35 -2.45 -3.84
C VAL A 200 9.91 -3.87 -3.73
N TYR A 201 10.65 -4.29 -4.75
CA TYR A 201 11.25 -5.61 -4.82
C TYR A 201 12.65 -5.56 -5.42
N ARG A 202 13.59 -6.29 -4.83
CA ARG A 202 14.92 -6.50 -5.41
C ARG A 202 14.98 -7.87 -6.07
N THR A 203 15.24 -7.88 -7.36
CA THR A 203 15.36 -9.10 -8.16
C THR A 203 16.60 -9.90 -7.80
N LYS A 204 16.64 -11.16 -8.24
CA LYS A 204 17.79 -12.08 -8.16
C LYS A 204 19.06 -11.56 -8.85
N THR A 205 18.94 -10.58 -9.75
CA THR A 205 20.09 -9.92 -10.39
C THR A 205 20.51 -8.62 -9.72
N GLY A 206 19.81 -8.22 -8.64
CA GLY A 206 20.08 -7.01 -7.88
C GLY A 206 19.35 -5.76 -8.36
N LYS A 207 18.61 -5.82 -9.49
CA LYS A 207 17.75 -4.72 -9.96
C LYS A 207 16.64 -4.42 -8.95
N LEU A 208 16.33 -3.13 -8.82
CA LEU A 208 15.27 -2.64 -7.94
C LEU A 208 14.04 -2.29 -8.76
N LEU A 209 12.94 -2.96 -8.48
CA LEU A 209 11.64 -2.79 -9.12
C LEU A 209 10.63 -2.19 -8.14
N MET A 210 9.65 -1.46 -8.66
CA MET A 210 8.50 -0.98 -7.94
C MET A 210 7.24 -1.41 -8.69
N LEU A 211 6.42 -2.24 -8.04
CA LEU A 211 5.05 -2.50 -8.46
C LEU A 211 4.21 -1.32 -8.01
N TRP A 212 3.28 -0.92 -8.86
CA TRP A 212 2.30 0.10 -8.53
C TRP A 212 1.08 -0.02 -9.43
N SER A 213 -0.03 0.59 -9.01
CA SER A 213 -1.31 0.47 -9.70
C SER A 213 -1.83 1.80 -10.21
N SER A 214 -2.51 1.74 -11.35
CA SER A 214 -3.19 2.87 -11.99
C SER A 214 -4.29 2.33 -12.91
N PHE A 215 -4.82 3.18 -13.80
CA PHE A 215 -5.86 2.81 -14.75
C PHE A 215 -5.34 2.85 -16.19
N LYS A 216 -5.61 1.78 -16.94
CA LYS A 216 -5.44 1.69 -18.39
C LYS A 216 -6.82 1.51 -19.02
N ASN A 217 -7.27 2.50 -19.79
CA ASN A 217 -8.60 2.54 -20.40
C ASN A 217 -9.71 2.20 -19.40
N ASP A 218 -9.72 2.89 -18.26
CA ASP A 218 -10.65 2.69 -17.13
C ASP A 218 -10.61 1.30 -16.46
N SER A 219 -9.66 0.44 -16.81
CA SER A 219 -9.40 -0.82 -16.12
C SER A 219 -8.27 -0.67 -15.13
N TYR A 220 -8.49 -1.09 -13.87
CA TYR A 220 -7.45 -1.08 -12.86
C TYR A 220 -6.36 -2.12 -13.20
N ALA A 221 -5.10 -1.71 -13.08
CA ALA A 221 -3.97 -2.48 -13.57
C ALA A 221 -2.74 -2.28 -12.68
N ILE A 222 -1.84 -3.26 -12.73
CA ILE A 222 -0.53 -3.26 -12.07
C ILE A 222 0.54 -3.09 -13.15
N GLY A 223 1.43 -2.12 -12.97
CA GLY A 223 2.64 -1.96 -13.77
C GLY A 223 3.91 -2.07 -12.93
N ILE A 224 5.06 -1.98 -13.59
CA ILE A 224 6.38 -2.06 -12.98
C ILE A 224 7.20 -0.84 -13.40
N ALA A 225 7.87 -0.22 -12.44
CA ALA A 225 8.98 0.70 -12.69
C ALA A 225 10.31 0.07 -12.26
N GLU A 226 11.39 0.37 -12.97
CA GLU A 226 12.76 -0.06 -12.66
C GLU A 226 13.60 1.15 -12.24
N SER A 227 14.32 1.07 -11.13
CA SER A 227 15.31 2.08 -10.78
C SER A 227 16.54 1.93 -11.67
N ALA A 228 16.85 2.96 -12.45
CA ALA A 228 17.99 2.96 -13.36
C ALA A 228 19.35 2.87 -12.64
N THR A 229 19.38 3.19 -11.34
CA THR A 229 20.60 3.17 -10.52
C THR A 229 20.64 2.00 -9.53
N GLY A 230 19.55 1.22 -9.44
CA GLY A 230 19.37 0.19 -8.41
C GLY A 230 19.16 0.74 -6.98
N LYS A 231 19.01 2.07 -6.85
CA LYS A 231 18.75 2.78 -5.59
C LYS A 231 17.32 3.30 -5.52
N LEU A 232 16.81 3.48 -4.31
CA LEU A 232 15.43 3.92 -4.09
C LEU A 232 15.13 5.32 -4.65
N THR A 233 16.13 6.20 -4.65
CA THR A 233 16.02 7.56 -5.20
C THR A 233 15.87 7.61 -6.72
N GLY A 234 15.97 6.46 -7.41
CA GLY A 234 15.76 6.38 -8.85
C GLY A 234 16.93 6.94 -9.68
N PRO A 235 16.67 7.56 -10.85
CA PRO A 235 15.34 7.76 -11.44
C PRO A 235 14.65 6.44 -11.80
N TRP A 236 13.31 6.47 -11.81
CA TRP A 236 12.47 5.30 -12.08
C TRP A 236 12.00 5.30 -13.53
N LYS A 237 12.35 4.24 -14.26
CA LYS A 237 11.94 4.01 -15.65
C LYS A 237 10.74 3.07 -15.68
N GLN A 238 9.64 3.53 -16.27
CA GLN A 238 8.42 2.74 -16.40
C GLN A 238 8.62 1.62 -17.44
N GLN A 239 8.26 0.39 -17.08
CA GLN A 239 8.17 -0.70 -18.05
C GLN A 239 6.91 -0.48 -18.92
N PRO A 240 7.00 -0.78 -20.23
CA PRO A 240 5.89 -0.50 -21.16
C PRO A 240 4.71 -1.45 -20.95
N ASP A 241 4.99 -2.69 -20.55
CA ASP A 241 3.99 -3.73 -20.37
C ASP A 241 3.46 -3.76 -18.93
N LEU A 242 2.18 -4.09 -18.81
CA LEU A 242 1.53 -4.30 -17.52
C LEU A 242 1.96 -5.65 -16.95
N LEU A 243 2.12 -5.69 -15.63
CA LEU A 243 2.19 -6.95 -14.90
C LEU A 243 0.82 -7.63 -14.90
N PHE A 244 -0.24 -6.86 -14.68
CA PHE A 244 -1.62 -7.35 -14.71
C PHE A 244 -2.60 -6.27 -15.17
N GLY A 245 -3.59 -6.62 -16.00
CA GLY A 245 -4.49 -5.65 -16.63
C GLY A 245 -5.96 -6.06 -16.71
N GLN A 246 -6.43 -6.93 -15.81
CA GLN A 246 -7.82 -7.44 -15.82
C GLN A 246 -8.65 -6.86 -14.68
N ASN A 247 -8.70 -5.52 -14.57
CA ASN A 247 -9.45 -4.79 -13.55
C ASN A 247 -9.10 -5.20 -12.12
N SER A 248 -7.81 -5.30 -11.81
CA SER A 248 -7.29 -5.74 -10.51
C SER A 248 -5.98 -5.01 -10.21
N GLY A 249 -5.67 -4.82 -8.93
CA GLY A 249 -4.46 -4.11 -8.56
C GLY A 249 -4.21 -4.05 -7.07
N HIS A 250 -3.32 -3.13 -6.69
CA HIS A 250 -2.76 -3.00 -5.35
C HIS A 250 -2.00 -4.28 -4.96
N GLY A 251 -0.94 -4.59 -5.71
CA GLY A 251 -0.20 -5.83 -5.59
C GLY A 251 1.02 -5.74 -4.70
N MET A 252 1.22 -6.77 -3.87
CA MET A 252 2.37 -6.92 -2.98
C MET A 252 2.97 -8.32 -3.11
N LEU A 253 4.30 -8.40 -3.00
CA LEU A 253 5.03 -9.67 -3.11
C LEU A 253 5.33 -10.26 -1.74
N PHE A 254 5.41 -11.58 -1.68
CA PHE A 254 5.93 -12.30 -0.51
C PHE A 254 6.55 -13.62 -0.95
N GLU A 255 7.40 -14.19 -0.11
CA GLU A 255 7.95 -15.53 -0.32
C GLU A 255 7.20 -16.53 0.56
N THR A 256 6.87 -17.69 0.01
CA THR A 256 6.42 -18.85 0.79
C THR A 256 7.56 -19.43 1.62
N PHE A 257 7.22 -20.28 2.59
CA PHE A 257 8.22 -20.96 3.42
C PHE A 257 9.11 -21.94 2.64
N ASP A 258 8.68 -22.38 1.44
CA ASP A 258 9.46 -23.20 0.52
C ASP A 258 10.23 -22.39 -0.54
N GLY A 259 10.23 -21.04 -0.45
CA GLY A 259 11.05 -20.16 -1.28
C GLY A 259 10.46 -19.76 -2.63
N ARG A 260 9.17 -20.02 -2.87
CA ARG A 260 8.47 -19.53 -4.07
C ARG A 260 8.07 -18.07 -3.89
N LEU A 261 8.27 -17.28 -4.94
CA LEU A 261 7.83 -15.89 -4.99
C LEU A 261 6.34 -15.85 -5.34
N MET A 262 5.57 -15.11 -4.55
CA MET A 262 4.13 -14.97 -4.71
C MET A 262 3.75 -13.49 -4.82
N LEU A 263 2.71 -13.20 -5.59
CA LEU A 263 2.04 -11.90 -5.66
C LEU A 263 0.63 -12.06 -5.11
N THR A 264 0.23 -11.15 -4.23
CA THR A 264 -1.17 -11.01 -3.81
C THR A 264 -1.69 -9.62 -4.16
N PHE A 265 -2.92 -9.55 -4.64
CA PHE A 265 -3.62 -8.32 -4.99
C PHE A 265 -5.13 -8.55 -4.93
N HIS A 266 -5.94 -7.50 -5.05
CA HIS A 266 -7.40 -7.68 -5.09
C HIS A 266 -7.93 -7.61 -6.53
N GLY A 267 -8.98 -8.37 -6.80
CA GLY A 267 -9.71 -8.32 -8.05
C GLY A 267 -11.08 -8.99 -7.99
N PRO A 268 -12.06 -8.56 -8.82
CA PRO A 268 -12.00 -7.34 -9.63
C PRO A 268 -12.15 -6.08 -8.77
N ASN A 269 -11.76 -4.91 -9.29
CA ASN A 269 -11.92 -3.59 -8.68
C ASN A 269 -13.35 -3.00 -8.86
N SER A 270 -14.20 -3.69 -9.61
CA SER A 270 -15.60 -3.32 -9.77
C SER A 270 -16.49 -4.53 -10.08
N PRO A 271 -17.79 -4.50 -9.72
CA PRO A 271 -18.43 -3.48 -8.86
C PRO A 271 -17.97 -3.57 -7.40
N SER A 272 -18.08 -2.47 -6.66
CA SER A 272 -17.59 -2.39 -5.28
C SER A 272 -18.17 -3.49 -4.38
N GLY A 273 -17.34 -4.10 -3.55
CA GLY A 273 -17.66 -5.24 -2.69
C GLY A 273 -17.40 -6.62 -3.34
N LYS A 274 -17.08 -6.66 -4.64
CA LYS A 274 -16.70 -7.90 -5.34
C LYS A 274 -15.21 -8.20 -5.27
N GLU A 275 -14.40 -7.29 -4.77
CA GLU A 275 -12.96 -7.45 -4.61
C GLU A 275 -12.67 -8.70 -3.76
N ARG A 276 -11.83 -9.60 -4.28
CA ARG A 276 -11.31 -10.75 -3.54
C ARG A 276 -9.80 -10.77 -3.66
N ALA A 277 -9.13 -11.22 -2.60
CA ALA A 277 -7.71 -11.50 -2.69
C ALA A 277 -7.48 -12.58 -3.75
N GLN A 278 -6.49 -12.34 -4.60
CA GLN A 278 -5.98 -13.29 -5.57
C GLN A 278 -4.51 -13.52 -5.27
N ILE A 279 -4.04 -14.76 -5.39
CA ILE A 279 -2.65 -15.12 -5.14
C ILE A 279 -2.11 -15.81 -6.38
N PHE A 280 -0.98 -15.34 -6.89
CA PHE A 280 -0.27 -15.92 -8.02
C PHE A 280 1.16 -16.25 -7.66
N GLU A 281 1.64 -17.38 -8.13
CA GLU A 281 3.07 -17.66 -8.19
C GLU A 281 3.71 -16.78 -9.28
N MET A 282 4.89 -16.25 -8.97
CA MET A 282 5.63 -15.32 -9.80
C MET A 282 6.96 -15.90 -10.22
N GLU A 283 7.39 -15.55 -11.43
CA GLU A 283 8.75 -15.77 -11.89
C GLU A 283 9.50 -14.43 -11.90
N ASP A 284 10.61 -14.38 -11.16
CA ASP A 284 11.62 -13.34 -11.32
C ASP A 284 12.57 -13.72 -12.46
N THR A 285 12.48 -12.99 -13.57
CA THR A 285 13.32 -13.19 -14.76
C THR A 285 14.69 -12.51 -14.63
N GLY A 286 14.92 -11.77 -13.55
CA GLY A 286 16.07 -10.89 -13.32
C GLY A 286 15.83 -9.46 -13.80
N ASN A 287 15.07 -9.26 -14.88
CA ASN A 287 14.75 -7.93 -15.42
C ASN A 287 13.35 -7.44 -15.08
N THR A 288 12.42 -8.38 -14.92
CA THR A 288 11.01 -8.11 -14.64
C THR A 288 10.39 -9.31 -13.93
N LEU A 289 9.11 -9.17 -13.55
CA LEU A 289 8.30 -10.20 -12.92
C LEU A 289 7.23 -10.68 -13.90
N VAL A 290 6.95 -11.98 -13.88
CA VAL A 290 5.94 -12.61 -14.74
C VAL A 290 5.02 -13.48 -13.89
N LEU A 291 3.71 -13.41 -14.12
CA LEU A 291 2.75 -14.31 -13.47
C LEU A 291 2.87 -15.72 -14.05
N LYS A 292 2.82 -16.73 -13.19
CA LYS A 292 2.86 -18.14 -13.59
C LYS A 292 1.52 -18.82 -13.38
N LYS A 293 1.23 -19.19 -12.13
CA LYS A 293 0.06 -20.01 -11.78
C LYS A 293 -0.76 -19.30 -10.71
N ARG A 294 -2.07 -19.27 -10.87
CA ARG A 294 -3.00 -18.82 -9.83
C ARG A 294 -3.13 -19.88 -8.73
N VAL A 295 -3.04 -19.46 -7.48
CA VAL A 295 -3.19 -20.27 -6.27
C VAL A 295 -4.51 -19.98 -5.57
N LEU A 296 -4.92 -18.70 -5.50
CA LEU A 296 -6.19 -18.23 -4.91
C LEU A 296 -6.88 -17.22 -5.83
#